data_AF-A0A1G1CIU4-F1
#
_entry.id   AF-A0A1G1CIU4-F1
#
_cell.length_a   1.000
_cell.length_b   1.000
_cell.length_c   1.000
_cell.angle_alpha   90.00
_cell.angle_beta   90.00
_cell.angle_gamma   90.00
#
_symmetry.space_group_name_H-M   'P 1'
#
loop_
_entity.id
_entity.type
_entity.pdbx_description
1 polymer ?
#
loop_
_entity_poly.entity_id
_entity_poly.type
_entity_poly.pdbx_seq_one_letter_code
_entity_poly.pdbx_strand_id
1 'polypeptide(L)'
;MHIVDKATKFAKNEYEKNDLFHRWQHIENVMKKAMEIAALVKDVDYESLKLAIIFHDIDYNSEETPEDNYYNHPNNSTRIAERFLEKNNYPHTRIRKVIEIMLDHSTPHRKRFGEAKSIEGKIIYDSDKSIFITTPELYKKYFPLLYLDETKSLVKFK
;
A
#
# COMPACT_ATOMS: atom_id res chain seq x y z
N MET A 1 2.30 -11.83 -20.50
CA MET A 1 1.48 -11.23 -19.43
C MET A 1 2.38 -10.35 -18.59
N HIS A 2 1.99 -9.10 -18.37
CA HIS A 2 2.79 -8.11 -17.64
C HIS A 2 2.95 -8.54 -16.17
N ILE A 3 4.03 -8.13 -15.49
CA ILE A 3 4.28 -8.55 -14.09
C ILE A 3 3.14 -8.13 -13.15
N VAL A 4 2.57 -6.95 -13.38
CA VAL A 4 1.41 -6.43 -12.66
C VAL A 4 0.19 -7.35 -12.82
N ASP A 5 -0.12 -7.81 -14.04
CA ASP A 5 -1.27 -8.71 -14.28
C ASP A 5 -1.08 -10.06 -13.56
N LYS A 6 0.15 -10.59 -13.56
CA LYS A 6 0.50 -11.80 -12.82
C LYS A 6 0.32 -11.60 -11.32
N ALA A 7 0.80 -10.48 -10.79
CA ALA A 7 0.69 -10.13 -9.38
C ALA A 7 -0.78 -9.99 -8.97
N THR A 8 -1.59 -9.29 -9.76
CA THR A 8 -3.03 -9.15 -9.52
C THR A 8 -3.73 -10.51 -9.47
N LYS A 9 -3.46 -11.41 -10.42
CA LYS A 9 -4.08 -12.73 -10.43
C LYS A 9 -3.69 -13.56 -9.19
N PHE A 10 -2.43 -13.51 -8.81
CA PHE A 10 -1.94 -14.20 -7.62
C PHE A 10 -2.55 -13.61 -6.34
N ALA A 11 -2.48 -12.30 -6.18
CA ALA A 11 -2.94 -11.59 -5.00
C ALA A 11 -4.44 -11.78 -4.74
N LYS A 12 -5.28 -11.76 -5.78
CA LYS A 12 -6.73 -12.00 -5.64
C LYS A 12 -7.05 -13.28 -4.85
N ASN A 13 -6.32 -14.36 -5.10
CA ASN A 13 -6.52 -15.62 -4.38
C ASN A 13 -5.98 -15.59 -2.94
N GLU A 14 -4.89 -14.85 -2.70
CA GLU A 14 -4.33 -14.71 -1.34
C GLU A 14 -5.25 -13.88 -0.44
N TYR A 15 -5.80 -12.78 -0.98
CA TYR A 15 -6.72 -11.90 -0.25
C TYR A 15 -8.05 -12.54 0.13
N GLU A 16 -8.45 -13.66 -0.47
CA GLU A 16 -9.63 -14.42 -0.03
C GLU A 16 -9.48 -14.99 1.39
N LYS A 17 -8.23 -15.15 1.85
CA LYS A 17 -7.89 -15.70 3.16
C LYS A 17 -7.89 -14.64 4.28
N ASN A 18 -7.97 -13.36 3.93
CA ASN A 18 -7.97 -12.26 4.87
C ASN A 18 -9.38 -11.95 5.42
N ASP A 19 -9.44 -11.13 6.47
CA ASP A 19 -10.70 -10.61 7.00
C ASP A 19 -11.46 -9.76 5.96
N LEU A 20 -12.72 -9.41 6.26
CA LEU A 20 -13.60 -8.69 5.33
C LEU A 20 -13.10 -7.29 4.94
N PHE A 21 -12.35 -6.61 5.82
CA PHE A 21 -11.82 -5.27 5.57
C PHE A 21 -10.56 -5.30 4.72
N HIS A 22 -9.79 -6.40 4.77
CA HIS A 22 -8.54 -6.57 4.04
C HIS A 22 -8.68 -7.55 2.87
N ARG A 23 -9.84 -7.55 2.18
CA ARG A 23 -10.03 -8.28 0.92
C ARG A 23 -9.61 -7.45 -0.29
N TRP A 24 -9.62 -8.07 -1.47
CA TRP A 24 -9.25 -7.43 -2.74
C TRP A 24 -9.95 -6.07 -3.00
N GLN A 25 -11.18 -5.88 -2.53
CA GLN A 25 -11.90 -4.60 -2.68
C GLN A 25 -11.17 -3.42 -2.04
N HIS A 26 -10.48 -3.64 -0.92
CA HIS A 26 -9.64 -2.63 -0.29
C HIS A 26 -8.50 -2.22 -1.24
N ILE A 27 -7.80 -3.19 -1.81
CA ILE A 27 -6.72 -2.95 -2.77
C ILE A 27 -7.19 -2.22 -4.03
N GLU A 28 -8.40 -2.50 -4.51
CA GLU A 28 -9.00 -1.76 -5.64
C GLU A 28 -9.27 -0.29 -5.28
N ASN A 29 -9.75 -0.02 -4.07
CA ASN A 29 -9.98 1.34 -3.59
C ASN A 29 -8.66 2.12 -3.43
N VAL A 30 -7.64 1.48 -2.84
CA VAL A 30 -6.28 2.04 -2.70
C VAL A 30 -5.68 2.29 -4.08
N MET A 31 -5.77 1.33 -5.00
CA MET A 31 -5.28 1.46 -6.38
C MET A 31 -5.93 2.64 -7.09
N LYS A 32 -7.27 2.76 -7.03
CA LYS A 32 -7.99 3.87 -7.65
C LYS A 32 -7.50 5.21 -7.08
N LYS A 33 -7.44 5.33 -5.75
CA LYS A 33 -7.01 6.56 -5.09
C LYS A 33 -5.55 6.90 -5.42
N ALA A 34 -4.66 5.91 -5.41
CA ALA A 34 -3.26 6.09 -5.76
C ALA A 34 -3.08 6.58 -7.20
N MET A 35 -3.87 6.07 -8.16
CA MET A 35 -3.80 6.55 -9.55
C MET A 35 -4.32 7.98 -9.70
N GLU A 36 -5.36 8.37 -8.94
CA GLU A 36 -5.82 9.77 -8.89
C GLU A 36 -4.73 10.72 -8.37
N ILE A 37 -4.04 10.33 -7.28
CA ILE A 37 -2.94 11.11 -6.71
C ILE A 37 -1.74 11.14 -7.65
N ALA A 38 -1.32 9.98 -8.17
CA ALA A 38 -0.19 9.84 -9.06
C ALA A 38 -0.32 10.65 -10.35
N ALA A 39 -1.54 10.94 -10.81
CA ALA A 39 -1.79 11.81 -11.96
C ALA A 39 -1.49 13.30 -11.70
N LEU A 40 -1.40 13.71 -10.44
CA LEU A 40 -1.17 15.09 -10.02
C LEU A 40 0.30 15.38 -9.66
N VAL A 41 1.13 14.33 -9.59
CA VAL A 41 2.55 14.44 -9.21
C VAL A 41 3.46 13.93 -10.33
N LYS A 42 4.71 14.38 -10.34
CA LYS A 42 5.71 14.04 -11.38
C LYS A 42 6.58 12.85 -10.96
N ASP A 43 7.23 12.24 -11.96
CA ASP A 43 8.31 11.24 -11.79
C ASP A 43 7.90 9.96 -11.04
N VAL A 44 6.64 9.54 -11.18
CA VAL A 44 6.10 8.33 -10.55
C VAL A 44 6.49 7.07 -11.34
N ASP A 45 7.13 6.10 -10.69
CA ASP A 45 7.25 4.74 -11.22
C ASP A 45 5.96 3.95 -10.97
N TYR A 46 5.04 4.05 -11.94
CA TYR A 46 3.74 3.41 -11.85
C TYR A 46 3.81 1.89 -11.69
N GLU A 47 4.82 1.23 -12.23
CA GLU A 47 4.91 -0.23 -12.12
C GLU A 47 5.27 -0.62 -10.68
N SER A 48 6.31 0.00 -10.10
CA SER A 48 6.68 -0.28 -8.71
C SER A 48 5.59 0.14 -7.72
N LEU A 49 4.93 1.28 -7.95
CA LEU A 49 3.79 1.72 -7.13
C LEU A 49 2.64 0.71 -7.20
N LYS A 50 2.25 0.26 -8.40
CA LYS A 50 1.17 -0.72 -8.58
C LYS A 50 1.49 -2.05 -7.89
N LEU A 51 2.71 -2.55 -8.05
CA LEU A 51 3.14 -3.77 -7.38
C LEU A 51 3.10 -3.61 -5.86
N ALA A 52 3.58 -2.49 -5.32
CA ALA A 52 3.53 -2.22 -3.89
C ALA A 52 2.09 -2.20 -3.37
N ILE A 53 1.16 -1.52 -4.05
CA ILE A 53 -0.26 -1.50 -3.68
C ILE A 53 -0.86 -2.90 -3.71
N ILE A 54 -0.57 -3.70 -4.75
CA ILE A 54 -1.09 -5.06 -4.88
C ILE A 54 -0.66 -5.95 -3.71
N PHE A 55 0.49 -5.69 -3.10
CA PHE A 55 1.08 -6.56 -2.10
C PHE A 55 1.07 -6.03 -0.67
N HIS A 56 0.84 -4.74 -0.42
CA HIS A 56 1.15 -4.14 0.90
C HIS A 56 0.45 -4.81 2.10
N ASP A 57 -0.78 -5.28 1.90
CA ASP A 57 -1.62 -5.96 2.89
C ASP A 57 -1.89 -7.44 2.55
N ILE A 58 -1.09 -8.05 1.66
CA ILE A 58 -1.37 -9.40 1.16
C ILE A 58 -1.35 -10.46 2.26
N ASP A 59 -0.60 -10.21 3.34
CA ASP A 59 -0.60 -11.00 4.55
C ASP A 59 -1.29 -10.22 5.67
N TYR A 60 -2.55 -10.56 5.99
CA TYR A 60 -3.27 -9.99 7.13
C TYR A 60 -4.02 -11.07 7.91
N ASN A 61 -3.45 -12.28 7.97
CA ASN A 61 -4.08 -13.45 8.60
C ASN A 61 -3.08 -14.45 9.22
N SER A 62 -1.79 -14.13 9.21
CA SER A 62 -0.74 -15.04 9.66
C SER A 62 -0.46 -14.97 11.17
N GLU A 63 -0.84 -13.87 11.81
CA GLU A 63 -0.63 -13.62 13.23
C GLU A 63 -1.85 -14.03 14.07
N GLU A 64 -1.61 -14.49 15.29
CA GLU A 64 -2.68 -14.98 16.18
C GLU A 64 -3.55 -13.84 16.75
N THR A 65 -2.94 -12.66 16.96
CA THR A 65 -3.63 -11.51 17.55
C THR A 65 -3.74 -10.35 16.55
N PRO A 66 -4.81 -9.54 16.63
CA PRO A 66 -4.93 -8.34 15.79
C PRO A 66 -3.79 -7.33 16.00
N GLU A 67 -3.23 -7.27 17.22
CA GLU A 67 -2.11 -6.38 17.54
C GLU A 67 -0.84 -6.82 16.81
N ASP A 68 -0.47 -8.09 16.91
CA ASP A 68 0.70 -8.63 16.21
C ASP A 68 0.53 -8.47 14.69
N ASN A 69 -0.67 -8.72 14.17
CA ASN A 69 -0.99 -8.54 12.76
C ASN A 69 -0.78 -7.08 12.32
N TYR A 70 -1.23 -6.11 13.12
CA TYR A 70 -1.01 -4.69 12.84
C TYR A 70 0.47 -4.30 12.76
N TYR A 71 1.34 -4.89 13.59
CA TYR A 71 2.77 -4.59 13.59
C TYR A 71 3.57 -5.39 12.55
N ASN A 72 3.18 -6.64 12.27
CA ASN A 72 3.97 -7.59 11.49
C ASN A 72 3.52 -7.72 10.03
N HIS A 73 2.26 -7.41 9.69
CA HIS A 73 1.76 -7.51 8.31
C HIS A 73 2.65 -6.82 7.26
N PRO A 74 3.31 -5.67 7.50
CA PRO A 74 4.13 -5.06 6.47
C PRO A 74 5.32 -5.96 6.12
N ASN A 75 5.98 -6.54 7.13
CA ASN A 75 7.13 -7.43 6.93
C ASN A 75 6.71 -8.80 6.38
N ASN A 76 5.56 -9.33 6.82
CA ASN A 76 5.06 -10.61 6.32
C ASN A 76 4.64 -10.47 4.85
N SER A 77 3.95 -9.38 4.51
CA SER A 77 3.56 -9.03 3.15
C SER A 77 4.76 -8.84 2.21
N THR A 78 5.83 -8.18 2.66
CA THR A 78 7.04 -8.03 1.83
C THR A 78 7.70 -9.36 1.50
N ARG A 79 7.68 -10.34 2.42
CA ARG A 79 8.21 -11.70 2.16
C ARG A 79 7.38 -12.43 1.09
N ILE A 80 6.07 -12.22 1.05
CA ILE A 80 5.21 -12.80 0.00
C ILE A 80 5.52 -12.14 -1.35
N ALA A 81 5.61 -10.81 -1.38
CA ALA A 81 5.93 -10.04 -2.58
C ALA A 81 7.29 -10.41 -3.16
N GLU A 82 8.33 -10.46 -2.33
CA GLU A 82 9.70 -10.81 -2.72
C GLU A 82 9.74 -12.18 -3.40
N ARG A 83 9.22 -13.22 -2.74
CA ARG A 83 9.14 -14.58 -3.31
C ARG A 83 8.39 -14.63 -4.63
N PHE A 84 7.28 -13.91 -4.74
CA PHE A 84 6.51 -13.86 -5.98
C PHE A 84 7.30 -13.20 -7.12
N LEU A 85 7.94 -12.06 -6.84
CA LEU A 85 8.68 -11.28 -7.83
C LEU A 85 9.95 -12.01 -8.29
N GLU A 86 10.70 -12.61 -7.37
CA GLU A 86 11.88 -13.44 -7.68
C GLU A 86 11.51 -14.63 -8.57
N LYS A 87 10.45 -15.36 -8.22
CA LYS A 87 9.93 -16.49 -9.02
C LYS A 87 9.53 -16.06 -10.44
N ASN A 88 9.22 -14.79 -10.64
CA ASN A 88 8.89 -14.21 -11.94
C ASN A 88 10.07 -13.50 -12.62
N ASN A 89 11.31 -13.68 -12.13
CA ASN A 89 12.54 -13.07 -12.65
C ASN A 89 12.47 -11.53 -12.68
N TYR A 90 11.78 -10.91 -11.72
CA TYR A 90 11.76 -9.45 -11.61
C TYR A 90 13.13 -8.93 -11.10
N PRO A 91 13.68 -7.83 -11.63
CA PRO A 91 15.03 -7.40 -11.25
C PRO A 91 15.16 -7.09 -9.76
N HIS A 92 16.18 -7.63 -9.08
CA HIS A 92 16.39 -7.43 -7.63
C HIS A 92 16.47 -5.96 -7.19
N THR A 93 17.00 -5.08 -8.03
CA THR A 93 17.01 -3.63 -7.75
C THR A 93 15.59 -3.06 -7.69
N ARG A 94 14.68 -3.54 -8.55
CA ARG A 94 13.28 -3.13 -8.57
C ARG A 94 12.46 -3.82 -7.48
N ILE A 95 12.80 -5.06 -7.11
CA ILE A 95 12.20 -5.75 -5.94
C ILE A 95 12.44 -4.92 -4.68
N ARG A 96 13.68 -4.48 -4.44
CA ARG A 96 14.03 -3.63 -3.29
C ARG A 96 13.20 -2.34 -3.27
N LYS A 97 13.08 -1.66 -4.41
CA LYS A 97 12.23 -0.47 -4.54
C LYS A 97 10.77 -0.77 -4.18
N VAL A 98 10.20 -1.87 -4.69
CA VAL A 98 8.82 -2.27 -4.36
C VAL A 98 8.65 -2.52 -2.87
N ILE A 99 9.58 -3.25 -2.24
CA ILE A 99 9.56 -3.53 -0.79
C ILE A 99 9.63 -2.25 0.03
N GLU A 100 10.51 -1.30 -0.33
CA GLU A 100 10.61 0.00 0.33
C GLU A 100 9.29 0.77 0.25
N ILE A 101 8.67 0.85 -0.93
CA ILE A 101 7.36 1.50 -1.11
C ILE A 101 6.28 0.79 -0.29
N MET A 102 6.27 -0.55 -0.28
CA MET A 102 5.33 -1.31 0.55
C MET A 102 5.47 -0.91 2.01
N LEU A 103 6.68 -0.91 2.58
CA LEU A 103 6.89 -0.61 3.99
C LEU A 103 6.44 0.82 4.37
N ASP A 104 6.55 1.78 3.46
CA ASP A 104 6.17 3.18 3.66
C ASP A 104 4.66 3.39 3.96
N HIS A 105 3.78 2.43 3.63
CA HIS A 105 2.33 2.52 3.93
C HIS A 105 2.03 2.42 5.45
N SER A 106 2.93 1.78 6.20
CA SER A 106 2.71 1.37 7.57
C SER A 106 3.06 2.47 8.58
N THR A 107 2.09 2.84 9.42
CA THR A 107 2.32 3.82 10.50
C THR A 107 3.36 3.33 11.53
N PRO A 108 3.32 2.06 12.00
CA PRO A 108 4.40 1.52 12.84
C PRO A 108 5.77 1.58 12.20
N HIS A 109 5.89 1.22 10.92
CA HIS A 109 7.15 1.28 10.20
C HIS A 109 7.71 2.71 10.19
N ARG A 110 6.87 3.69 9.82
CA ARG A 110 7.26 5.10 9.78
C ARG A 110 7.75 5.64 11.12
N LYS A 111 7.05 5.31 12.21
CA LYS A 111 7.47 5.73 13.57
C LYS A 111 8.85 5.21 13.94
N ARG A 112 9.23 4.03 13.45
CA ARG A 112 10.50 3.37 13.78
C ARG A 112 11.64 3.75 12.85
N PHE A 113 11.38 3.87 11.55
CA PHE A 113 12.41 4.02 10.52
C PHE A 113 12.40 5.38 9.82
N GLY A 114 11.41 6.22 10.12
CA GLY A 114 11.26 7.56 9.56
C GLY A 114 10.22 7.62 8.45
N GLU A 115 10.05 8.83 7.93
CA GLU A 115 9.05 9.17 6.93
C GLU A 115 9.42 8.69 5.52
N ALA A 116 8.41 8.50 4.67
CA ALA A 116 8.55 8.07 3.29
C ALA A 116 9.37 9.09 2.48
N LYS A 117 10.44 8.62 1.85
CA LYS A 117 11.35 9.48 1.07
C LYS A 117 10.96 9.57 -0.40
N SER A 118 10.47 8.46 -0.95
CA SER A 118 10.06 8.36 -2.35
C SER A 118 8.69 9.00 -2.57
N ILE A 119 8.41 9.41 -3.81
CA ILE A 119 7.06 9.91 -4.15
C ILE A 119 6.04 8.77 -4.08
N GLU A 120 6.42 7.57 -4.50
CA GLU A 120 5.58 6.37 -4.48
C GLU A 120 5.21 5.95 -3.05
N GLY A 121 6.15 6.02 -2.11
CA GLY A 121 5.94 5.76 -0.68
C GLY A 121 4.95 6.75 -0.04
N LYS A 122 5.01 8.02 -0.44
CA LYS A 122 4.02 9.03 -0.02
C LYS A 122 2.65 8.74 -0.64
N ILE A 123 2.59 8.41 -1.93
CA ILE A 123 1.34 8.09 -2.63
C ILE A 123 0.65 6.89 -1.98
N ILE A 124 1.37 5.78 -1.74
CA ILE A 124 0.75 4.58 -1.16
C ILE A 124 0.21 4.87 0.24
N TYR A 125 0.98 5.55 1.11
CA TYR A 125 0.51 5.94 2.43
C TYR A 125 -0.75 6.80 2.37
N ASP A 126 -0.73 7.84 1.54
CA ASP A 126 -1.85 8.76 1.37
C ASP A 126 -3.08 8.06 0.80
N SER A 127 -2.89 7.17 -0.18
CA SER A 127 -3.98 6.42 -0.79
C SER A 127 -4.64 5.45 0.18
N ASP A 128 -3.85 4.77 1.01
CA ASP A 128 -4.36 3.82 2.00
C ASP A 128 -5.11 4.55 3.14
N LYS A 129 -4.58 5.68 3.63
CA LYS A 129 -5.25 6.42 4.72
C LYS A 129 -6.45 7.23 4.24
N SER A 130 -6.39 7.85 3.07
CA SER A 130 -7.44 8.77 2.62
C SER A 130 -8.75 8.09 2.24
N ILE A 131 -8.74 6.80 1.85
CA ILE A 131 -9.99 6.05 1.57
C ILE A 131 -10.85 5.86 2.82
N PHE A 132 -10.25 5.95 4.02
CA PHE A 132 -10.98 5.88 5.28
C PHE A 132 -11.55 7.24 5.73
N ILE A 133 -11.25 8.34 5.05
CA ILE A 133 -11.77 9.67 5.42
C ILE A 133 -13.21 9.82 4.93
N THR A 134 -14.14 9.25 5.68
CA THR A 134 -15.58 9.23 5.36
C THR A 134 -16.45 9.95 6.38
N THR A 135 -15.88 10.34 7.52
CA THR A 135 -16.56 11.10 8.59
C THR A 135 -15.66 12.22 9.13
N PRO A 136 -16.22 13.23 9.83
CA PRO A 136 -15.43 14.28 10.47
C PRO A 136 -14.40 13.76 11.49
N GLU A 137 -14.71 12.67 12.20
CA GLU A 137 -13.80 12.05 13.16
C GLU A 137 -12.60 11.44 12.45
N LEU A 138 -12.84 10.71 11.35
CA LEU A 138 -11.79 10.11 10.53
C LEU A 138 -10.99 11.17 9.77
N TYR A 139 -11.62 12.28 9.38
CA TYR A 139 -10.92 13.44 8.85
C TYR A 139 -9.90 13.99 9.86
N LYS A 140 -10.32 14.29 11.10
CA LYS A 140 -9.42 14.77 12.15
C LYS A 140 -8.28 13.78 12.44
N LYS A 141 -8.55 12.48 12.33
CA LYS A 141 -7.57 11.41 12.57
C LYS A 141 -6.54 11.29 11.44
N TYR A 142 -6.98 11.19 10.19
CA TYR A 142 -6.12 10.80 9.07
C TYR A 142 -5.64 11.97 8.22
N PHE A 143 -6.42 13.04 8.06
CA PHE A 143 -6.05 14.17 7.22
C PHE A 143 -4.71 14.82 7.61
N PRO A 144 -4.39 15.03 8.91
CA PRO A 144 -3.10 15.60 9.31
C PRO A 144 -1.90 14.69 9.00
N LEU A 145 -2.12 13.39 8.76
CA LEU A 145 -1.07 12.41 8.48
C LEU A 145 -0.70 12.32 6.99
N LEU A 146 -1.52 12.93 6.12
CA LEU A 146 -1.32 12.89 4.67
C LEU A 146 -0.10 13.73 4.26
N TYR A 147 0.74 13.15 3.42
CA TYR A 147 1.97 13.74 2.93
C TYR A 147 1.74 14.84 1.90
N LEU A 148 0.89 14.57 0.91
CA LEU A 148 0.81 15.35 -0.32
C LEU A 148 -0.33 16.35 -0.26
N ASP A 149 -0.05 17.58 -0.68
CA ASP A 149 -1.08 18.62 -0.79
C ASP A 149 -2.07 18.27 -1.91
N GLU A 150 -1.60 17.56 -2.94
CA GLU A 150 -2.43 16.96 -3.99
C GLU A 150 -3.47 16.01 -3.38
N THR A 151 -3.07 15.10 -2.49
CA THR A 151 -4.01 14.21 -1.77
C THR A 151 -4.99 15.02 -0.94
N LYS A 152 -4.51 15.99 -0.15
CA LYS A 152 -5.37 16.82 0.70
C LYS A 152 -6.42 17.58 -0.11
N SER A 153 -6.06 18.05 -1.31
CA SER A 153 -7.00 18.72 -2.21
C SER A 153 -8.13 17.82 -2.71
N LEU A 154 -7.90 16.50 -2.77
CA LEU A 154 -8.88 15.50 -3.20
C LEU A 154 -9.81 15.05 -2.06
N VAL A 155 -9.48 15.34 -0.80
CA VAL A 155 -10.34 15.03 0.35
C VAL A 155 -11.49 16.05 0.41
N LYS A 156 -12.72 15.55 0.24
CA LYS A 156 -13.92 16.40 0.13
C LYS A 156 -14.56 16.77 1.47
N PHE A 157 -14.24 16.05 2.54
CA PHE A 157 -14.66 16.42 3.89
C PHE A 157 -13.75 17.54 4.39
N LYS A 158 -14.34 18.63 4.88
CA LYS A 158 -13.64 19.77 5.49
C LYS A 158 -14.35 20.13 6.79
#